data_AF-A0A6V8EMM0-F1
#
_entry.id   AF-A0A6V8EMM0-F1
#
_cell.length_a   1.000
_cell.length_b   1.000
_cell.length_c   1.000
_cell.angle_alpha   90.00
_cell.angle_beta   90.00
_cell.angle_gamma   90.00
#
_symmetry.space_group_name_H-M   'P 1'
#
loop_
_entity.id
_entity.type
_entity.pdbx_description
1 polymer ?
#
loop_
_entity_poly.entity_id
_entity_poly.type
_entity_poly.pdbx_seq_one_letter_code
_entity_poly.pdbx_strand_id
1 'polypeptide(L)' 'MSKGTPSMGKRQKSTHIRCRRCGRHSYHKQKSVCASCGYGETSRMRKYQWSKRNRSMGSK' A
#
# COMPACT_ATOMS: atom_id res chain seq x y z
N MET A 1 12.52 9.89 25.49
CA MET A 1 11.68 9.23 24.47
C MET A 1 12.15 7.79 24.28
N SER A 2 11.56 6.84 25.00
CA SER A 2 11.91 5.42 24.86
C SER A 2 11.41 4.87 23.52
N LYS A 3 12.29 4.25 22.75
CA LYS A 3 11.97 3.49 21.54
C LYS A 3 11.43 2.11 21.98
N GLY A 4 10.35 1.61 21.36
CA GLY A 4 9.80 0.27 21.63
C GLY A 4 8.34 0.28 22.09
N THR A 5 7.98 -0.64 22.98
CA THR A 5 6.62 -0.82 23.53
C THR A 5 5.91 0.50 23.91
N PRO A 6 6.51 1.42 24.67
CA PRO A 6 5.85 2.68 25.06
C PRO A 6 5.44 3.57 23.87
N SER A 7 6.05 3.45 22.69
CA SER A 7 5.64 4.24 21.52
C SER A 7 4.57 3.54 20.67
N MET A 8 4.32 2.24 20.86
CA MET A 8 3.33 1.48 20.08
C MET A 8 1.89 1.87 20.41
N GLY A 9 1.61 2.32 21.64
CA GLY A 9 0.26 2.78 22.05
C GLY A 9 -0.26 3.98 21.26
N LYS A 10 0.62 4.73 20.59
CA LYS A 10 0.26 5.90 19.75
C LYS A 10 -0.20 5.52 18.33
N ARG A 11 -0.23 4.22 17.98
CA ARG A 11 -0.57 3.74 16.63
C ARG A 11 -2.08 3.52 16.46
N GLN A 12 -2.91 4.53 16.69
CA GLN A 12 -4.37 4.41 16.51
C GLN A 12 -4.86 4.78 15.10
N LYS A 13 -4.04 5.44 14.29
CA LYS A 13 -4.45 5.97 12.97
C LYS A 13 -4.18 4.96 11.85
N SER A 14 -5.23 4.59 11.11
CA SER A 14 -5.11 3.75 9.91
C SER A 14 -4.57 4.55 8.72
N THR A 15 -3.42 4.18 8.18
CA THR A 15 -2.83 4.84 7.00
C THR A 15 -3.36 4.24 5.68
N HIS A 16 -3.43 2.91 5.61
CA HIS A 16 -3.87 2.18 4.43
C HIS A 16 -5.30 1.67 4.58
N ILE A 17 -6.04 1.59 3.47
CA ILE A 17 -7.35 0.95 3.30
C ILE A 17 -7.41 0.10 2.03
N ARG A 18 -8.54 -0.58 1.86
CA ARG A 18 -8.85 -1.31 0.63
C ARG A 18 -8.88 -0.38 -0.58
N CYS A 19 -8.08 -0.72 -1.59
CA CYS A 19 -8.00 0.00 -2.85
C CYS A 19 -9.19 -0.35 -3.74
N ARG A 20 -9.85 0.67 -4.29
CA ARG A 20 -10.97 0.49 -5.23
C ARG A 20 -10.58 -0.17 -6.55
N ARG A 21 -9.32 -0.02 -7.01
CA ARG A 21 -8.85 -0.59 -8.27
C ARG A 21 -8.41 -2.06 -8.14
N CYS A 22 -7.59 -2.38 -7.13
CA CYS A 22 -6.97 -3.71 -7.02
C CYS A 22 -7.45 -4.55 -5.83
N GLY A 23 -8.38 -4.06 -5.01
CA GLY A 23 -8.96 -4.79 -3.87
C GLY A 23 -8.02 -5.03 -2.68
N ARG A 24 -6.73 -4.69 -2.79
CA ARG A 24 -5.72 -4.86 -1.73
C ARG A 24 -5.79 -3.76 -0.68
N HIS A 25 -5.45 -4.07 0.56
CA HIS A 25 -5.36 -3.12 1.67
C HIS A 25 -4.09 -2.26 1.59
N SER A 26 -3.99 -1.42 0.55
CA SER A 26 -2.77 -0.68 0.21
C SER A 26 -3.06 0.72 -0.31
N TYR A 27 -4.30 1.21 -0.23
CA TYR A 27 -4.64 2.58 -0.60
C TYR A 27 -4.41 3.53 0.57
N HIS A 28 -3.53 4.51 0.41
CA HIS A 28 -3.18 5.43 1.47
C HIS A 28 -4.23 6.54 1.56
N LYS A 29 -4.94 6.65 2.70
CA LYS A 29 -6.05 7.61 2.88
C LYS A 29 -5.64 9.06 2.64
N GLN A 30 -4.55 9.50 3.27
CA GLN A 30 -4.13 10.91 3.22
C GLN A 30 -3.48 11.31 1.89
N LYS A 31 -2.72 10.40 1.26
CA LYS A 31 -2.03 10.64 0.00
C LYS A 31 -2.90 10.35 -1.21
N SER A 32 -4.06 9.72 -1.01
CA SER A 32 -4.96 9.28 -2.07
C SER A 32 -4.31 8.37 -3.12
N VAL A 33 -3.25 7.64 -2.76
CA VAL A 33 -2.47 6.79 -3.69
C VAL A 33 -2.37 5.36 -3.18
N CYS A 34 -2.49 4.38 -4.09
CA CYS A 34 -2.30 2.97 -3.80
C CYS A 34 -0.84 2.54 -3.96
N ALA A 35 -0.23 2.07 -2.87
CA ALA A 35 1.12 1.54 -2.86
C ALA A 35 1.29 0.27 -3.72
N SER A 36 0.23 -0.52 -3.92
CA SER A 36 0.33 -1.75 -4.71
C SER A 36 0.16 -1.54 -6.21
N CYS A 37 -0.88 -0.82 -6.64
CA CYS A 37 -1.23 -0.73 -8.06
C CYS A 37 -1.01 0.65 -8.68
N GLY A 38 -0.62 1.66 -7.88
CA GLY A 38 -0.44 3.04 -8.35
C GLY A 38 -1.75 3.82 -8.53
N TYR A 39 -2.91 3.25 -8.17
CA TYR A 39 -4.20 3.93 -8.26
C TYR A 39 -4.18 5.28 -7.50
N GLY A 40 -4.49 6.38 -8.19
CA GLY A 40 -4.42 7.75 -7.68
C GLY A 40 -3.19 8.54 -8.15
N GLU A 41 -2.10 7.85 -8.49
CA GLU A 41 -0.86 8.47 -9.01
C GLU A 41 -0.69 8.20 -10.51
N THR A 42 -1.00 6.97 -10.94
CA THR A 42 -0.82 6.53 -12.32
C THR A 42 -2.08 5.91 -12.91
N SER A 43 -2.33 6.18 -14.18
CA SER A 43 -3.39 5.51 -14.96
C SER A 43 -3.05 4.04 -15.21
N ARG A 44 -1.77 3.73 -15.44
CA ARG A 44 -1.27 2.35 -15.63
C ARG A 44 -1.07 1.63 -14.31
N MET A 45 -1.09 0.29 -14.36
CA MET A 45 -0.72 -0.53 -13.20
C MET A 45 0.77 -0.37 -12.87
N ARG A 46 1.05 -0.05 -11.62
CA ARG A 46 2.40 0.02 -11.07
C ARG A 46 3.08 -1.36 -11.15
N LYS A 47 4.12 -1.45 -11.99
CA LYS A 47 4.97 -2.64 -12.16
C LYS A 47 6.43 -2.23 -12.13
N TYR A 48 7.26 -3.05 -11.49
CA TYR A 48 8.72 -2.90 -11.49
C TYR A 48 9.36 -4.24 -11.77
N GLN A 49 10.45 -4.24 -12.54
CA GLN A 49 11.17 -5.47 -12.92
C GLN A 49 11.77 -6.19 -11.70
N TRP A 50 12.26 -5.44 -10.70
CA TRP A 50 12.80 -6.02 -9.46
C TRP A 50 11.73 -6.62 -8.54
N SER A 51 10.46 -6.26 -8.72
CA SER A 51 9.39 -6.66 -7.81
C SER A 51 8.83 -8.04 -8.18
N LYS A 52 9.25 -9.07 -7.42
CA LYS A 52 8.77 -10.46 -7.57
C LYS A 52 7.25 -10.58 -7.49
N ARG A 53 6.60 -9.75 -6.67
CA ARG A 53 5.13 -9.75 -6.47
C ARG A 53 4.36 -9.31 -7.72
N ASN A 54 5.00 -8.55 -8.60
CA ASN A 54 4.42 -8.16 -9.89
C ASN A 54 4.63 -9.25 -10.96
N ARG A 55 5.62 -10.16 -10.77
CA ARG A 55 5.86 -11.30 -11.68
C ARG A 55 4.80 -12.40 -11.49
N SER A 56 4.38 -12.67 -10.26
CA SER A 56 3.33 -13.67 -9.96
C SER A 56 1.89 -13.18 -10.15
N MET A 57 1.70 -11.88 -10.45
CA MET A 57 0.39 -11.30 -10.76
C MET A 57 -0.13 -11.66 -12.17
N GLY A 58 0.68 -12.36 -12.98
CA GLY A 58 0.29 -12.89 -14.30
C GLY A 58 0.04 -14.39 -14.32
N SER A 59 -0.10 -15.06 -13.18
CA SER A 59 -0.30 -16.52 -13.07
C SER A 59 -1.61 -16.90 -12.40
N LYS A 60 -2.66 -16.12 -12.67
CA LYS A 60 -4.04 -16.56 -12.54
C LYS A 60 -4.75 -16.25 -13.84
#